data_AF-A0A941SW29-F1
#
_entry.id   AF-A0A941SW29-F1
#
_cell.length_a   1.000
_cell.length_b   1.000
_cell.length_c   1.000
_cell.angle_alpha   90.00
_cell.angle_beta   90.00
_cell.angle_gamma   90.00
#
_symmetry.space_group_name_H-M   'P 1'
#
loop_
_entity.id
_entity.type
_entity.pdbx_description
1 polymer ?
#
loop_
_entity_poly.entity_id
_entity_poly.type
_entity_poly.pdbx_seq_one_letter_code
_entity_poly.pdbx_strand_id
1 'polypeptide(L)'
;MENLDVTVLRALRDWRQDGKRAVLATVVRTWGSSPRPVGCIMALREDGAVMGSVSGGCIEYDLIDRYTKQGAADALPREGPPQFVKYGVTADEAHRFGLPCGGTLEVMLEFDPDAARVAELLQALDAGRLMQRRVRLADGQVTLQPTEHPAELILNAAELVNTFGPGYRMLIIGAGQMSEYLATMAVF
;
A
#
# COMPACT_ATOMS: atom_id res chain seq x y z
N MET A 1 13.45 12.93 4.01
CA MET A 1 12.19 12.34 4.50
C MET A 1 12.11 10.96 3.90
N GLU A 2 12.04 9.91 4.72
CA GLU A 2 11.97 8.53 4.22
C GLU A 2 10.61 8.33 3.54
N ASN A 3 10.60 7.70 2.37
CA ASN A 3 9.35 7.42 1.65
C ASN A 3 8.45 6.53 2.54
N LEU A 4 7.19 6.92 2.73
CA LEU A 4 6.25 6.16 3.57
C LEU A 4 6.12 4.71 3.11
N ASP A 5 6.09 4.47 1.80
CA ASP A 5 6.00 3.11 1.23
C ASP A 5 7.21 2.26 1.64
N VAL A 6 8.41 2.85 1.65
CA VAL A 6 9.63 2.17 2.12
C VAL A 6 9.49 1.81 3.61
N THR A 7 8.95 2.71 4.42
CA THR A 7 8.71 2.46 5.85
C THR A 7 7.73 1.31 6.07
N VAL A 8 6.62 1.27 5.29
CA VAL A 8 5.64 0.17 5.32
C VAL A 8 6.29 -1.15 4.93
N LEU A 9 7.06 -1.17 3.84
CA LEU A 9 7.75 -2.36 3.36
C LEU A 9 8.81 -2.85 4.36
N ARG A 10 9.54 -1.95 5.03
CA ARG A 10 10.49 -2.32 6.09
C ARG A 10 9.77 -2.99 7.25
N ALA A 11 8.71 -2.38 7.78
CA ALA A 11 7.95 -2.95 8.88
C ALA A 11 7.37 -4.33 8.53
N LEU A 12 6.80 -4.46 7.33
CA LEU A 12 6.31 -5.74 6.82
C LEU A 12 7.41 -6.80 6.78
N ARG A 13 8.57 -6.46 6.21
CA ARG A 13 9.73 -7.36 6.12
C ARG A 13 10.19 -7.80 7.50
N ASP A 14 10.32 -6.88 8.44
CA ASP A 14 10.80 -7.15 9.80
C ASP A 14 9.80 -8.07 10.53
N TRP A 15 8.50 -7.79 10.46
CA TRP A 15 7.48 -8.65 11.06
C TRP A 15 7.47 -10.06 10.49
N ARG A 16 7.59 -10.20 9.16
CA ARG A 16 7.62 -11.51 8.51
C ARG A 16 8.91 -12.28 8.84
N GLN A 17 10.05 -11.59 9.01
CA GLN A 17 11.30 -12.20 9.47
C GLN A 17 11.23 -12.69 10.93
N ASP A 18 10.48 -11.98 11.78
CA ASP A 18 10.20 -12.38 13.16
C ASP A 18 9.18 -13.53 13.26
N GLY A 19 8.77 -14.11 12.13
CA GLY A 19 7.81 -15.21 12.07
C GLY A 19 6.37 -14.78 12.34
N LYS A 20 6.08 -13.48 12.34
CA LYS A 20 4.71 -12.95 12.52
C LYS A 20 3.94 -13.01 11.21
N ARG A 21 2.66 -13.33 11.30
CA ARG A 21 1.76 -13.22 10.14
C ARG A 21 1.40 -11.77 9.86
N ALA A 22 1.29 -11.41 8.59
CA ALA A 22 0.97 -10.06 8.18
C ALA A 22 0.27 -10.00 6.82
N VAL A 23 -0.45 -8.91 6.58
CA VAL A 23 -1.12 -8.58 5.33
C VAL A 23 -0.51 -7.31 4.77
N LEU A 24 -0.26 -7.29 3.46
CA LEU A 24 -0.01 -6.06 2.72
C LEU A 24 -1.28 -5.66 1.97
N ALA A 25 -1.86 -4.53 2.38
CA ALA A 25 -3.02 -3.93 1.74
C ALA A 25 -2.56 -2.86 0.75
N THR A 26 -3.10 -2.88 -0.47
CA THR A 26 -2.81 -1.90 -1.52
C THR A 26 -4.11 -1.30 -2.06
N VAL A 27 -4.23 0.02 -2.11
CA VAL A 27 -5.34 0.69 -2.79
C VAL A 27 -5.19 0.50 -4.29
N VAL A 28 -6.13 -0.22 -4.92
CA VAL A 28 -6.05 -0.55 -6.35
C VAL A 28 -7.02 0.26 -7.21
N ARG A 29 -8.14 0.71 -6.64
CA ARG A 29 -9.08 1.61 -7.33
C ARG A 29 -9.76 2.55 -6.35
N THR A 30 -10.11 3.73 -6.85
CA THR A 30 -10.87 4.76 -6.15
C THR A 30 -11.90 5.34 -7.11
N TRP A 31 -13.12 5.60 -6.66
CA TRP A 31 -14.09 6.43 -7.39
C TRP A 31 -14.58 7.55 -6.49
N GLY A 32 -14.89 8.71 -7.08
CA GLY A 32 -15.25 9.90 -6.32
C GLY A 32 -14.07 10.44 -5.51
N SER A 33 -14.35 11.04 -4.35
CA SER A 33 -13.32 11.53 -3.45
C SER A 33 -12.89 10.40 -2.50
N SER A 34 -11.63 9.98 -2.63
CA SER A 34 -10.97 9.00 -1.76
C SER A 34 -9.90 9.69 -0.90
N PRO A 35 -9.79 9.35 0.39
CA PRO A 35 -8.80 9.92 1.29
C PRO A 35 -7.35 9.54 0.95
N ARG A 36 -7.12 8.43 0.24
CA ARG A 36 -5.79 8.03 -0.26
C ARG A 36 -5.83 7.73 -1.76
N PRO A 37 -4.77 8.07 -2.52
CA PRO A 37 -4.68 7.74 -3.93
C PRO A 37 -4.42 6.24 -4.17
N VAL A 38 -4.68 5.80 -5.41
CA VAL A 38 -4.29 4.49 -5.91
C VAL A 38 -2.77 4.30 -5.76
N GLY A 39 -2.36 3.12 -5.32
CA GLY A 39 -0.96 2.78 -5.05
C GLY A 39 -0.53 2.90 -3.59
N CYS A 40 -1.30 3.60 -2.73
CA CYS A 40 -1.03 3.63 -1.30
C CYS A 40 -1.07 2.24 -0.68
N ILE A 41 -0.10 1.97 0.19
CA ILE A 41 0.04 0.69 0.89
C ILE A 41 -0.06 0.81 2.40
N MET A 42 -0.45 -0.29 3.03
CA MET A 42 -0.49 -0.48 4.47
C MET A 42 -0.11 -1.92 4.82
N ALA A 43 0.70 -2.11 5.86
CA ALA A 43 0.97 -3.41 6.45
C ALA A 43 0.14 -3.58 7.74
N LEU A 44 -0.48 -4.74 7.89
CA LEU A 44 -1.25 -5.13 9.07
C LEU A 44 -0.71 -6.45 9.62
N ARG A 45 -0.26 -6.46 10.87
CA ARG A 45 0.22 -7.66 11.57
C ARG A 45 -0.93 -8.40 12.24
N GLU A 46 -0.72 -9.69 12.51
CA GLU A 46 -1.73 -10.58 13.12
C GLU A 46 -2.25 -10.17 14.49
N ASP A 47 -1.51 -9.33 15.22
CA ASP A 47 -1.88 -8.77 16.53
C ASP A 47 -2.59 -7.41 16.42
N GLY A 48 -2.85 -6.92 15.20
CA GLY A 48 -3.51 -5.65 14.94
C GLY A 48 -2.56 -4.45 14.82
N ALA A 49 -1.24 -4.65 14.91
CA ALA A 49 -0.30 -3.57 14.63
C ALA A 49 -0.36 -3.14 13.16
N VAL A 50 -0.34 -1.83 12.91
CA VAL A 50 -0.48 -1.24 11.57
C VAL A 50 0.66 -0.28 11.27
N MET A 51 1.15 -0.32 10.02
CA MET A 51 2.06 0.67 9.45
C MET A 51 1.55 1.12 8.09
N GLY A 52 1.50 2.43 7.86
CA GLY A 52 0.89 3.01 6.65
C GLY A 52 -0.61 3.22 6.80
N SER A 53 -1.29 3.49 5.68
CA SER A 53 -2.71 3.83 5.68
C SER A 53 -3.32 3.70 4.28
N VAL A 54 -4.56 3.22 4.22
CA VAL A 54 -5.37 3.11 2.99
C VAL A 54 -6.55 4.08 2.98
N SER A 55 -6.98 4.60 4.13
CA SER A 55 -8.05 5.61 4.20
C SER A 55 -7.94 6.66 5.31
N GLY A 56 -7.09 6.45 6.31
CA GLY A 56 -6.88 7.40 7.41
C GLY A 56 -7.68 7.10 8.68
N GLY A 57 -8.25 5.91 8.81
CA GLY A 57 -8.79 5.40 10.07
C GLY A 57 -9.82 4.29 9.89
N CYS A 58 -11.01 4.64 9.38
CA CYS A 58 -12.18 3.76 9.45
C CYS A 58 -11.99 2.41 8.74
N ILE A 59 -11.34 2.40 7.57
CA ILE A 59 -11.10 1.17 6.81
C ILE A 59 -9.99 0.34 7.48
N GLU A 60 -8.98 1.00 8.07
CA GLU A 60 -7.94 0.33 8.84
C GLU A 60 -8.51 -0.43 10.05
N TYR A 61 -9.44 0.17 10.80
CA TYR A 61 -10.10 -0.50 11.93
C TYR A 61 -10.91 -1.73 11.51
N ASP A 62 -11.61 -1.66 10.39
CA ASP A 62 -12.35 -2.81 9.83
C ASP A 62 -11.41 -3.95 9.44
N LEU A 63 -10.31 -3.63 8.74
CA LEU A 63 -9.31 -4.63 8.37
C LEU A 63 -8.64 -5.25 9.61
N ILE A 64 -8.33 -4.45 10.65
CA ILE A 64 -7.84 -4.96 11.93
C ILE A 64 -8.85 -5.92 12.54
N ASP A 65 -10.13 -5.55 12.61
CA ASP A 65 -11.17 -6.37 13.23
C ASP A 65 -11.30 -7.72 12.53
N ARG A 66 -11.44 -7.70 11.20
CA ARG A 66 -11.60 -8.90 10.36
C ARG A 66 -10.37 -9.79 10.34
N TYR A 67 -9.16 -9.24 10.48
CA TYR A 67 -7.94 -10.05 10.50
C TYR A 67 -7.63 -10.61 11.89
N THR A 68 -7.93 -9.89 12.96
CA THR A 68 -7.66 -10.33 14.34
C THR A 68 -8.71 -11.29 14.88
N LYS A 69 -10.00 -11.10 14.53
CA LYS A 69 -11.11 -11.96 14.97
C LYS A 69 -11.34 -13.15 14.05
N GLN A 70 -10.46 -14.14 14.17
CA GLN A 70 -10.61 -15.42 13.45
C GLN A 70 -11.89 -16.16 13.87
N GLY A 71 -12.64 -16.70 12.90
CA GLY A 71 -13.89 -17.43 13.12
C GLY A 71 -15.18 -16.60 12.97
N ALA A 72 -15.08 -15.29 12.76
CA ALA A 72 -16.22 -14.48 12.30
C ALA A 72 -16.55 -14.81 10.83
N ALA A 73 -17.80 -14.57 10.42
CA ALA A 73 -18.27 -14.88 9.06
C ALA A 73 -17.53 -14.05 7.97
N ASP A 74 -17.01 -12.88 8.34
CA ASP A 74 -16.29 -11.93 7.51
C ASP A 74 -14.78 -11.90 7.78
N ALA A 75 -14.27 -12.86 8.57
CA ALA A 75 -12.87 -12.96 8.92
C ALA A 75 -11.97 -13.11 7.68
N LEU A 76 -10.85 -12.38 7.68
CA LEU A 76 -9.86 -12.49 6.63
C LEU A 76 -9.01 -13.75 6.82
N PRO A 77 -8.67 -14.45 5.72
CA PRO A 77 -7.82 -15.63 5.80
C PRO A 77 -6.42 -15.24 6.24
N ARG A 78 -5.66 -16.22 6.74
CA ARG A 78 -4.26 -16.03 7.13
C ARG A 78 -3.29 -16.21 5.97
N GLU A 79 -3.70 -16.93 4.93
CA GLU A 79 -2.88 -17.33 3.80
C GLU A 79 -3.76 -17.62 2.58
N GLY A 80 -3.15 -17.72 1.40
CA GLY A 80 -3.83 -18.00 0.13
C GLY A 80 -3.63 -16.89 -0.90
N PRO A 81 -4.35 -16.97 -2.04
CA PRO A 81 -4.24 -15.97 -3.09
C PRO A 81 -4.73 -14.59 -2.62
N PRO A 82 -4.26 -13.50 -3.24
CA PRO A 82 -4.72 -12.16 -2.93
C PRO A 82 -6.26 -12.03 -3.03
N GLN A 83 -6.84 -11.26 -2.11
CA GLN A 83 -8.28 -10.97 -2.10
C GLN A 83 -8.55 -9.49 -2.28
N PHE A 84 -9.74 -9.15 -2.78
CA PHE A 84 -10.18 -7.77 -2.96
C PHE A 84 -11.32 -7.44 -2.01
N VAL A 85 -11.24 -6.26 -1.38
CA VAL A 85 -12.29 -5.71 -0.53
C VAL A 85 -12.72 -4.37 -1.08
N LYS A 86 -14.03 -4.19 -1.23
CA LYS A 86 -14.65 -2.93 -1.69
C LYS A 86 -15.34 -2.26 -0.52
N TYR A 87 -15.13 -0.95 -0.40
CA TYR A 87 -15.74 -0.10 0.62
C TYR A 87 -16.55 1.02 -0.05
N GLY A 88 -17.67 1.39 0.58
CA GLY A 88 -18.56 2.45 0.12
C GLY A 88 -19.55 2.01 -0.97
N VAL A 89 -19.85 0.71 -1.08
CA VAL A 89 -20.75 0.19 -2.13
C VAL A 89 -22.17 0.70 -1.91
N THR A 90 -22.55 0.93 -0.65
CA THR A 90 -23.81 1.58 -0.27
C THR A 90 -23.57 2.96 0.35
N ALA A 91 -24.59 3.82 0.33
CA ALA A 91 -24.52 5.14 0.97
C ALA A 91 -24.29 5.04 2.48
N ASP A 92 -24.87 4.04 3.14
CA ASP A 92 -24.69 3.79 4.57
C ASP A 92 -23.26 3.34 4.90
N GLU A 93 -22.66 2.49 4.05
CA GLU A 93 -21.25 2.13 4.17
C GLU A 93 -20.33 3.33 3.94
N ALA A 94 -20.60 4.12 2.90
CA ALA A 94 -19.79 5.31 2.61
C ALA A 94 -19.78 6.27 3.82
N HIS A 95 -20.94 6.50 4.44
CA HIS A 95 -21.03 7.29 5.66
C HIS A 95 -20.27 6.66 6.84
N ARG A 96 -20.43 5.35 7.08
CA ARG A 96 -19.73 4.62 8.15
C ARG A 96 -18.20 4.69 8.01
N PHE A 97 -17.69 4.62 6.79
CA PHE A 97 -16.25 4.65 6.52
C PHE A 97 -15.70 6.08 6.33
N GLY A 98 -16.52 7.11 6.54
CA GLY A 98 -16.10 8.51 6.38
C GLY A 98 -15.75 8.86 4.93
N LEU A 99 -16.25 8.10 3.96
CA LEU A 99 -16.13 8.43 2.55
C LEU A 99 -17.16 9.53 2.24
N PRO A 100 -16.76 10.66 1.62
CA PRO A 100 -17.70 11.67 1.18
C PRO A 100 -18.75 11.04 0.25
N CYS A 101 -19.99 11.55 0.27
CA CYS A 101 -21.10 10.97 -0.47
C CYS A 101 -20.72 10.63 -1.93
N GLY A 102 -20.63 9.33 -2.26
CA GLY A 102 -20.22 8.83 -3.59
C GLY A 102 -18.78 8.31 -3.71
N GLY A 103 -17.97 8.35 -2.64
CA GLY A 103 -16.63 7.77 -2.60
C GLY A 103 -16.66 6.24 -2.47
N THR A 104 -15.91 5.52 -3.31
CA THR A 104 -15.67 4.07 -3.17
C THR A 104 -14.19 3.76 -3.25
N LEU A 105 -13.75 2.75 -2.50
CA LEU A 105 -12.37 2.29 -2.42
C LEU A 105 -12.31 0.79 -2.65
N GLU A 106 -11.39 0.33 -3.50
CA GLU A 106 -11.06 -1.08 -3.64
C GLU A 106 -9.62 -1.32 -3.18
N VAL A 107 -9.46 -2.25 -2.26
CA VAL A 107 -8.19 -2.62 -1.65
C VAL A 107 -7.88 -4.07 -1.97
N MET A 108 -6.69 -4.34 -2.48
CA MET A 108 -6.16 -5.70 -2.62
C MET A 108 -5.37 -6.08 -1.37
N LEU A 109 -5.61 -7.27 -0.85
CA LEU A 109 -4.99 -7.82 0.34
C LEU A 109 -4.09 -8.99 -0.07
N GLU A 110 -2.80 -8.87 0.21
CA GLU A 110 -1.82 -9.95 0.06
C GLU A 110 -1.52 -10.57 1.41
N PHE A 111 -1.78 -11.87 1.54
CA PHE A 111 -1.61 -12.59 2.80
C PHE A 111 -0.21 -13.18 2.92
N ASP A 112 0.43 -12.98 4.06
CA ASP A 112 1.73 -13.50 4.41
C ASP A 112 2.84 -13.30 3.35
N PRO A 113 3.06 -12.05 2.85
CA PRO A 113 4.07 -11.78 1.83
C PRO A 113 5.45 -12.36 2.17
N ASP A 114 6.17 -12.84 1.16
CA ASP A 114 7.51 -13.42 1.30
C ASP A 114 8.52 -12.34 1.75
N ALA A 115 9.03 -12.49 2.97
CA ALA A 115 10.01 -11.59 3.56
C ALA A 115 11.28 -11.45 2.72
N ALA A 116 11.72 -12.51 2.03
CA ALA A 116 12.91 -12.48 1.21
C ALA A 116 12.71 -11.59 -0.02
N ARG A 117 11.53 -11.63 -0.65
CA ARG A 117 11.19 -10.76 -1.78
C ARG A 117 11.04 -9.31 -1.35
N VAL A 118 10.42 -9.06 -0.19
CA VAL A 118 10.34 -7.69 0.34
C VAL A 118 11.74 -7.15 0.67
N ALA A 119 12.63 -7.98 1.23
CA ALA A 119 14.02 -7.61 1.50
C ALA A 119 14.81 -7.30 0.22
N GLU A 120 14.66 -8.10 -0.83
CA GLU A 120 15.26 -7.85 -2.15
C GLU A 120 14.80 -6.51 -2.74
N LEU A 121 13.50 -6.22 -2.66
CA LEU A 121 12.95 -4.94 -3.09
C LEU A 121 13.57 -3.78 -2.30
N LEU A 122 13.59 -3.88 -0.97
CA LEU A 122 14.16 -2.84 -0.10
C LEU A 122 15.65 -2.60 -0.38
N GLN A 123 16.43 -3.65 -0.62
CA GLN A 123 17.85 -3.50 -1.00
C GLN A 123 18.02 -2.72 -2.31
N ALA A 124 17.15 -2.96 -3.31
CA ALA A 124 17.19 -2.22 -4.56
C ALA A 124 16.77 -0.75 -4.36
N LEU A 125 15.75 -0.49 -3.54
CA LEU A 125 15.29 0.86 -3.21
C LEU A 125 16.35 1.65 -2.43
N ASP A 126 17.03 1.02 -1.47
CA ASP A 126 18.14 1.61 -0.71
C ASP A 126 19.33 1.95 -1.60
N ALA A 127 19.53 1.19 -2.69
CA ALA A 127 20.50 1.50 -3.73
C ALA A 127 20.02 2.57 -4.73
N GLY A 128 18.87 3.22 -4.47
CA GLY A 128 18.30 4.27 -5.32
C GLY A 128 17.72 3.78 -6.65
N ARG A 129 17.43 2.48 -6.77
CA ARG A 129 16.84 1.90 -8.00
C ARG A 129 15.33 2.02 -7.98
N LEU A 130 14.76 2.21 -9.17
CA LEU A 130 13.34 2.13 -9.41
C LEU A 130 12.99 0.69 -9.82
N MET A 131 11.97 0.13 -9.18
CA MET A 131 11.61 -1.28 -9.23
C MET A 131 10.12 -1.46 -9.50
N GLN A 132 9.79 -2.35 -10.42
CA GLN A 132 8.45 -2.90 -10.58
C GLN A 132 8.31 -4.16 -9.75
N ARG A 133 7.29 -4.19 -8.88
CA ARG A 133 6.83 -5.35 -8.15
C ARG A 133 5.55 -5.85 -8.81
N ARG A 134 5.59 -7.08 -9.31
CA ARG A 134 4.41 -7.77 -9.88
C ARG A 134 3.93 -8.84 -8.93
N VAL A 135 2.63 -8.88 -8.69
CA VAL A 135 1.96 -9.87 -7.85
C VAL A 135 0.99 -10.62 -8.73
N ARG A 136 1.18 -11.93 -8.88
CA ARG A 136 0.24 -12.79 -9.60
C ARG A 136 -1.00 -13.02 -8.74
N LEU A 137 -2.18 -12.75 -9.29
CA LEU A 137 -3.45 -12.86 -8.54
C LEU A 137 -3.87 -14.30 -8.24
N ALA A 138 -3.38 -15.26 -9.02
CA ALA A 138 -3.74 -16.67 -8.85
C ALA A 138 -3.17 -17.30 -7.58
N ASP A 139 -2.02 -16.83 -7.10
CA ASP A 139 -1.26 -17.48 -6.03
C ASP A 139 -0.48 -16.51 -5.12
N GLY A 140 -0.47 -15.21 -5.43
CA GLY A 140 0.28 -14.20 -4.68
C GLY A 140 1.79 -14.20 -4.95
N GLN A 141 2.27 -14.96 -5.95
CA GLN A 141 3.71 -14.98 -6.25
C GLN A 141 4.19 -13.61 -6.73
N VAL A 142 5.34 -13.19 -6.18
CA VAL A 142 5.94 -11.89 -6.45
C VAL A 142 7.14 -12.02 -7.38
N THR A 143 7.18 -11.21 -8.43
CA THR A 143 8.38 -11.00 -9.24
C THR A 143 8.81 -9.54 -9.18
N LEU A 144 10.13 -9.31 -9.21
CA LEU A 144 10.74 -7.99 -9.13
C LEU A 144 11.55 -7.73 -10.39
N GLN A 145 11.44 -6.51 -10.92
CA GLN A 145 12.12 -6.08 -12.14
C GLN A 145 12.59 -4.63 -11.97
N PRO A 146 13.84 -4.28 -12.30
CA PRO A 146 14.24 -2.88 -12.46
C PRO A 146 13.48 -2.20 -13.60
N THR A 147 13.19 -0.91 -13.45
CA THR A 147 12.62 -0.07 -14.51
C THR A 147 13.31 1.29 -14.54
N GLU A 148 13.32 1.94 -15.70
CA GLU A 148 13.95 3.26 -15.88
C GLU A 148 12.96 4.41 -15.63
N HIS A 149 11.66 4.14 -15.74
CA HIS A 149 10.62 5.16 -15.66
C HIS A 149 9.54 4.78 -14.65
N PRO A 150 9.08 5.75 -13.83
CA PRO A 150 7.90 5.57 -12.99
C PRO A 150 6.70 5.21 -13.86
N ALA A 151 5.88 4.28 -13.40
CA ALA A 151 4.65 3.90 -14.07
C ALA A 151 3.52 3.84 -13.03
N GLU A 152 2.32 4.18 -13.47
CA GLU A 152 1.11 4.03 -12.67
C GLU A 152 0.88 2.57 -12.28
N LEU A 153 0.13 2.37 -11.19
CA LEU A 153 -0.29 1.04 -10.76
C LEU A 153 -1.20 0.41 -11.82
N ILE A 154 -0.85 -0.79 -12.28
CA ILE A 154 -1.62 -1.54 -13.27
C ILE A 154 -2.24 -2.75 -12.58
N LEU A 155 -3.57 -2.88 -12.68
CA LEU A 155 -4.30 -4.08 -12.28
C LEU A 155 -5.01 -4.68 -13.49
N ASN A 156 -4.67 -5.93 -13.83
CA ASN A 156 -5.34 -6.70 -14.87
C ASN A 156 -5.89 -8.02 -14.29
N ALA A 157 -6.40 -8.92 -15.14
CA ALA A 157 -6.99 -10.18 -14.69
C ALA A 157 -5.99 -11.19 -14.11
N ALA A 158 -4.70 -11.05 -14.39
CA ALA A 158 -3.65 -11.99 -14.00
C ALA A 158 -2.73 -11.44 -12.90
N GLU A 159 -2.47 -10.13 -12.88
CA GLU A 159 -1.49 -9.53 -11.96
C GLU A 159 -1.80 -8.08 -11.57
N LEU A 160 -1.22 -7.69 -10.43
CA LEU A 160 -1.03 -6.31 -10.00
C LEU A 160 0.43 -5.92 -10.20
N VAL A 161 0.68 -4.78 -10.86
CA VAL A 161 2.03 -4.21 -11.03
C VAL A 161 2.10 -2.87 -10.31
N ASN A 162 3.02 -2.75 -9.37
CA ASN A 162 3.30 -1.50 -8.65
C ASN A 162 4.75 -1.08 -8.86
N THR A 163 4.99 0.22 -8.99
CA THR A 163 6.33 0.78 -9.21
C THR A 163 6.79 1.49 -7.94
N PHE A 164 7.85 0.98 -7.32
CA PHE A 164 8.48 1.56 -6.14
C PHE A 164 9.83 2.17 -6.49
N GLY A 165 10.15 3.33 -5.96
CA GLY A 165 11.43 3.96 -6.19
C GLY A 165 11.68 5.19 -5.33
N PRO A 166 12.85 5.82 -5.51
CA PRO A 166 13.08 7.14 -4.92
C PRO A 166 12.00 8.11 -5.40
N GLY A 167 11.46 8.90 -4.48
CA GLY A 167 10.51 9.97 -4.81
C GLY A 167 11.13 10.96 -5.80
N TYR A 168 10.28 11.69 -6.52
CA TYR A 168 10.72 12.73 -7.45
C TYR A 168 11.67 13.71 -6.74
N ARG A 169 12.84 13.93 -7.34
CA ARG A 169 13.80 14.93 -6.88
C ARG A 169 13.52 16.23 -7.62
N MET A 170 13.00 17.23 -6.92
CA MET A 170 12.89 18.57 -7.47
C MET A 170 14.25 19.28 -7.39
N LEU A 171 14.83 19.63 -8.54
CA LEU A 171 16.02 20.47 -8.61
C LEU A 171 15.59 21.93 -8.75
N ILE A 172 15.86 22.75 -7.74
CA ILE A 172 15.61 24.19 -7.80
C ILE A 172 16.91 24.89 -8.20
N ILE A 173 16.91 25.55 -9.36
CA ILE A 173 18.06 26.31 -9.86
C ILE A 173 17.81 27.81 -9.61
N GLY A 174 18.61 28.39 -8.71
CA GLY A 174 18.47 29.76 -8.22
C GLY A 174 18.00 29.80 -6.78
N ALA A 175 18.74 30.47 -5.90
CA ALA A 175 18.51 30.52 -4.45
C ALA A 175 17.91 31.88 -4.03
N GLY A 176 16.80 32.28 -4.63
CA GLY A 176 16.05 33.48 -4.24
C GLY A 176 14.94 33.18 -3.22
N GLN A 177 14.30 34.21 -2.68
CA GLN A 177 13.22 34.07 -1.68
C GLN A 177 12.07 33.18 -2.17
N MET A 178 11.72 33.20 -3.46
CA MET A 178 10.69 32.31 -4.02
C MET A 178 11.08 30.83 -3.98
N SER A 179 12.37 30.52 -4.15
CA SER A 179 12.89 29.16 -4.11
C SER A 179 12.79 28.55 -2.70
N GLU A 180 12.87 29.38 -1.65
CA GLU A 180 12.68 28.95 -0.26
C GLU A 180 11.24 28.50 0.00
N TYR A 181 10.25 29.29 -0.44
CA TYR A 181 8.84 28.91 -0.34
C TYR A 181 8.54 27.67 -1.18
N LEU A 182 9.05 27.60 -2.41
CA LEU A 182 8.85 26.44 -3.28
C LEU A 182 9.48 25.17 -2.70
N ALA A 183 10.70 25.25 -2.17
CA ALA A 183 11.36 24.12 -1.51
C ALA A 183 10.55 23.64 -0.31
N THR A 184 9.98 24.56 0.47
CA THR A 184 9.14 24.23 1.62
C THR A 184 7.84 23.54 1.19
N MET A 185 7.18 24.03 0.13
CA MET A 185 5.95 23.43 -0.39
C MET A 185 6.17 22.02 -0.95
N ALA A 186 7.28 21.78 -1.64
CA ALA A 186 7.58 20.49 -2.27
C ALA A 186 7.98 19.38 -1.28
N VAL A 187 8.08 19.69 0.01
CA VAL A 187 8.30 18.71 1.09
C VAL A 187 6.96 18.15 1.61
N PHE A 188 5.83 18.76 1.26
CA PHE A 188 4.47 18.31 1.58
C PHE A 188 3.84 17.57 0.39
#